data_AF-A0A1F8H3L9-F1
#
_entry.id   AF-A0A1F8H3L9-F1
#
_cell.length_a   1.000
_cell.length_b   1.000
_cell.length_c   1.000
_cell.angle_alpha   90.00
_cell.angle_beta   90.00
_cell.angle_gamma   90.00
#
_symmetry.space_group_name_H-M   'P 1'
#
loop_
_entity.id
_entity.type
_entity.pdbx_description
1 polymer ?
#
loop_
_entity_poly.entity_id
_entity_poly.type
_entity_poly.pdbx_seq_one_letter_code
_entity_poly.pdbx_strand_id
1 'polypeptide(L)'
;MNKYKNILVMIVFGAMLSMPLLALALAVPGQPVPGQAVTLNEIEGLINGIARFLIVVSVIVAVIFIVYGGVRWVMAQGDPAQAKIIMKNGIIGALIILGVGVLLQTLQGVISRTFFGTFQ
;
A
#
# COMPACT_ATOMS: atom_id res chain seq x y z
N MET A 1 73.94 -6.41 -10.46
CA MET A 1 72.56 -6.87 -10.19
C MET A 1 71.55 -5.75 -9.89
N ASN A 2 71.94 -4.63 -9.26
CA ASN A 2 70.97 -3.62 -8.78
C ASN A 2 70.30 -2.78 -9.89
N LYS A 3 70.93 -2.61 -11.07
CA LYS A 3 70.34 -1.86 -12.20
C LYS A 3 69.10 -2.56 -12.79
N TYR A 4 69.18 -3.87 -13.02
CA TYR A 4 68.04 -4.65 -13.52
C TYR A 4 66.91 -4.75 -12.50
N LYS A 5 67.24 -4.85 -11.21
CA LYS A 5 66.26 -4.81 -10.13
C LYS A 5 65.52 -3.47 -10.08
N ASN A 6 66.23 -2.34 -10.23
CA ASN A 6 65.59 -1.02 -10.26
C ASN A 6 64.74 -0.78 -11.50
N ILE A 7 65.17 -1.25 -12.67
CA ILE A 7 64.37 -1.17 -13.92
C ILE A 7 63.09 -2.01 -13.78
N LEU A 8 63.19 -3.21 -13.21
CA LEU A 8 62.03 -4.07 -12.99
C LEU A 8 61.05 -3.45 -11.99
N VAL A 9 61.54 -2.86 -10.91
CA VAL A 9 60.70 -2.12 -9.95
C VAL A 9 60.01 -0.93 -10.61
N MET A 10 60.70 -0.20 -11.50
CA MET A 10 60.12 0.94 -12.21
C MET A 10 59.01 0.53 -13.18
N ILE A 11 59.15 -0.61 -13.86
CA ILE A 11 58.10 -1.17 -14.73
C ILE A 11 56.89 -1.60 -13.92
N VAL A 12 57.10 -2.30 -12.80
CA VAL A 12 56.01 -2.72 -11.91
C VAL A 12 55.28 -1.51 -11.34
N PHE A 13 56.01 -0.48 -10.92
CA PHE A 13 55.42 0.75 -10.39
C PHE A 13 54.63 1.52 -11.46
N GLY A 14 55.14 1.58 -12.69
CA GLY A 14 54.43 2.15 -13.84
C GLY A 14 53.14 1.40 -14.16
N ALA A 15 53.19 0.06 -14.16
CA ALA A 15 52.01 -0.78 -14.37
C ALA A 15 50.96 -0.56 -13.26
N MET A 16 51.39 -0.51 -12.00
CA MET A 16 50.50 -0.26 -10.85
C MET A 16 49.86 1.13 -10.90
N LEU A 17 50.58 2.16 -11.35
CA LEU A 17 50.03 3.51 -11.51
C LEU A 17 49.05 3.62 -12.68
N SER A 18 49.14 2.73 -13.69
CA SER A 18 48.22 2.72 -14.83
C SER A 18 46.92 1.94 -14.58
N MET A 19 46.88 1.04 -13.59
CA MET A 19 45.68 0.24 -13.26
C MET A 19 44.42 1.06 -12.93
N PRO A 20 44.47 2.18 -12.18
CA PRO A 20 43.28 2.97 -11.87
C PRO A 20 42.63 3.58 -13.13
N LEU A 21 43.44 3.95 -14.13
CA LEU A 21 42.96 4.51 -15.39
C LEU A 21 42.20 3.45 -16.21
N LEU A 22 42.64 2.20 -16.16
CA LEU A 22 41.95 1.06 -16.78
C LEU A 22 40.63 0.74 -16.06
N ALA A 23 40.56 0.90 -14.73
CA ALA A 23 39.32 0.70 -13.98
C ALA A 23 38.24 1.75 -14.31
N LEU A 24 38.65 2.99 -14.60
CA LEU A 24 37.75 4.07 -15.03
C LEU A 24 37.24 3.88 -16.47
N ALA A 25 38.04 3.28 -17.36
CA ALA A 25 37.62 2.95 -18.73
C ALA A 25 36.61 1.80 -18.80
N LEU A 26 36.55 0.96 -17.76
CA LEU A 26 35.57 -0.11 -17.59
C LEU A 26 34.35 0.34 -16.76
N ALA A 27 34.18 1.64 -16.51
CA ALA A 27 32.95 2.16 -15.94
C ALA A 27 31.80 1.90 -16.93
N VAL A 28 31.22 0.70 -16.85
CA VAL A 28 30.00 0.33 -17.54
C VAL A 28 28.97 1.37 -17.12
N PRO A 29 28.32 2.09 -18.06
CA PRO A 29 27.23 2.97 -17.70
C PRO A 29 26.24 2.14 -16.89
N GLY A 30 25.94 2.59 -15.67
CA GLY A 30 25.04 1.88 -14.77
C GLY A 30 23.82 1.42 -15.56
N GLN A 31 23.50 0.12 -15.47
CA GLN A 31 22.35 -0.44 -16.18
C GLN A 31 21.16 0.48 -15.93
N PRO A 32 20.41 0.89 -16.97
CA PRO A 32 19.24 1.73 -16.77
C PRO A 32 18.37 1.03 -15.73
N VAL A 33 18.07 1.72 -14.63
CA VAL A 33 17.14 1.20 -13.62
C VAL A 33 15.88 0.84 -14.41
N PRO A 34 15.52 -0.46 -14.50
CA PRO A 34 14.36 -0.84 -15.27
C PRO A 34 13.16 -0.19 -14.59
N GLY A 35 12.60 0.83 -15.25
CA GLY A 35 11.35 1.41 -14.81
C GLY A 35 10.29 0.33 -14.90
N GLN A 36 9.74 -0.07 -13.76
CA GLN A 36 8.61 -0.98 -13.75
C GLN A 36 7.40 -0.22 -14.32
N ALA A 37 6.91 -0.66 -15.46
CA ALA A 37 5.69 -0.10 -16.03
C ALA A 37 4.53 -0.36 -15.05
N VAL A 38 3.86 0.71 -14.61
CA VAL A 38 2.68 0.58 -13.75
C VAL A 38 1.59 -0.11 -14.56
N THR A 39 1.34 -1.38 -14.23
CA THR A 39 0.30 -2.16 -14.87
C THR A 39 -1.06 -1.87 -14.23
N LEU A 40 -2.15 -2.06 -14.98
CA LEU A 40 -3.50 -1.93 -14.44
C LEU A 40 -3.73 -2.88 -13.25
N ASN A 41 -3.08 -4.04 -13.26
CA ASN A 41 -3.16 -5.02 -12.18
C ASN A 41 -2.51 -4.52 -10.88
N GLU A 42 -1.41 -3.76 -10.96
CA GLU A 42 -0.79 -3.14 -9.78
C GLU A 42 -1.66 -2.03 -9.20
N ILE A 43 -2.30 -1.22 -10.06
CA ILE A 43 -3.26 -0.19 -9.63
C ILE A 43 -4.48 -0.84 -8.98
N GLU A 44 -5.02 -1.90 -9.59
CA GLU A 44 -6.14 -2.66 -9.03
C GLU A 44 -5.77 -3.31 -7.69
N GLY A 45 -4.59 -3.92 -7.60
CA GLY A 45 -4.07 -4.49 -6.36
C GLY A 45 -3.90 -3.45 -5.25
N LEU A 46 -3.42 -2.26 -5.59
CA LEU A 46 -3.28 -1.15 -4.65
C LEU A 46 -4.64 -0.64 -4.17
N ILE A 47 -5.58 -0.42 -5.09
CA ILE A 47 -6.96 0.02 -4.75
C ILE A 47 -7.65 -1.02 -3.88
N ASN A 48 -7.56 -2.30 -4.22
CA ASN A 48 -8.14 -3.39 -3.44
C ASN A 48 -7.49 -3.51 -2.05
N GLY A 49 -6.16 -3.31 -1.97
CA GLY A 49 -5.45 -3.27 -0.69
C GLY A 49 -5.93 -2.14 0.21
N ILE A 50 -6.04 -0.92 -0.32
CA ILE A 50 -6.54 0.25 0.41
C ILE A 50 -8.00 0.05 0.80
N ALA A 51 -8.85 -0.43 -0.12
CA ALA A 51 -10.25 -0.70 0.15
C ALA A 51 -10.41 -1.72 1.29
N ARG A 52 -9.67 -2.84 1.24
CA ARG A 52 -9.72 -3.86 2.28
C ARG A 52 -9.24 -3.34 3.63
N PHE A 53 -8.20 -2.52 3.65
CA PHE A 53 -7.73 -1.86 4.87
C PHE A 53 -8.83 -0.95 5.46
N LEU A 54 -9.44 -0.10 4.63
CA LEU A 54 -10.51 0.78 5.06
C LEU A 54 -11.73 0.00 5.58
N ILE A 55 -12.11 -1.11 4.94
CA ILE A 55 -13.19 -1.98 5.42
C ILE A 55 -12.91 -2.48 6.84
N VAL A 56 -11.72 -3.03 7.08
CA VAL A 56 -11.37 -3.59 8.39
C VAL A 56 -11.41 -2.50 9.45
N VAL A 57 -10.85 -1.32 9.16
CA VAL A 57 -10.89 -0.16 10.06
C VAL A 57 -12.34 0.28 10.32
N SER A 58 -13.17 0.37 9.28
CA SER A 58 -14.59 0.71 9.40
C SER A 58 -15.37 -0.28 10.24
N VAL A 59 -15.10 -1.59 10.11
CA VAL A 59 -15.76 -2.64 10.90
C VAL A 59 -15.36 -2.52 12.38
N ILE A 60 -14.08 -2.26 12.68
CA ILE A 60 -13.63 -2.06 14.06
C ILE A 60 -14.33 -0.84 14.67
N VAL A 61 -14.36 0.29 13.95
CA VAL A 61 -15.03 1.51 14.40
C VAL A 61 -16.54 1.26 14.61
N ALA A 62 -17.17 0.56 13.68
CA ALA A 62 -18.57 0.16 13.78
C ALA A 62 -18.86 -0.66 15.04
N VAL A 63 -18.04 -1.66 15.34
CA VAL A 63 -18.18 -2.48 16.56
C VAL A 63 -18.05 -1.61 17.81
N ILE A 64 -17.09 -0.69 17.85
CA ILE A 64 -16.92 0.25 18.98
C ILE A 64 -18.20 1.09 19.18
N PHE A 65 -18.76 1.64 18.10
CA PHE A 65 -19.99 2.44 18.18
C PHE A 65 -21.22 1.61 18.59
N ILE A 66 -21.33 0.36 18.13
CA ILE A 66 -22.40 -0.54 18.54
C ILE A 66 -22.29 -0.85 20.04
N VAL A 67 -21.09 -1.17 20.54
CA VAL A 67 -20.87 -1.46 21.97
C VAL A 67 -21.15 -0.21 22.82
N TYR A 68 -20.63 0.94 22.42
CA TYR A 68 -20.88 2.21 23.12
C TYR A 68 -22.37 2.58 23.12
N GLY A 69 -23.04 2.41 21.98
CA GLY A 69 -24.48 2.62 21.84
C GLY A 69 -25.31 1.67 22.70
N GLY A 70 -24.93 0.38 22.75
CA GLY A 70 -25.59 -0.63 23.58
C GLY A 70 -25.43 -0.37 25.07
N VAL A 71 -24.23 0.02 25.52
CA VAL A 71 -23.97 0.39 26.93
C VAL A 71 -24.80 1.62 27.32
N ARG A 72 -24.83 2.65 26.47
CA ARG A 72 -25.66 3.85 26.71
C ARG A 72 -27.16 3.53 26.70
N TRP A 73 -27.61 2.59 25.88
CA TRP A 73 -29.00 2.13 25.86
C TRP A 73 -29.41 1.49 27.19
N VAL A 74 -28.58 0.58 27.71
CA VAL A 74 -28.83 -0.11 28.98
C VAL A 74 -28.74 0.86 30.17
N MET A 75 -27.88 1.87 30.10
CA MET A 75 -27.77 2.90 31.15
C MET A 75 -28.92 3.91 31.14
N ALA A 76 -29.69 4.06 30.06
CA ALA A 76 -30.78 5.03 29.93
C ALA A 76 -32.09 4.61 30.66
N GLN A 77 -31.99 3.80 31.73
CA GLN A 77 -33.06 3.17 32.50
C GLN A 77 -34.23 4.12 32.90
N GLY A 78 -35.17 4.37 32.00
CA GLY A 78 -36.49 4.91 32.34
C GLY A 78 -36.97 6.17 31.61
N ASP A 79 -36.20 6.80 30.71
CA ASP A 79 -36.72 7.92 29.91
C ASP A 79 -37.10 7.44 28.48
N PRO A 80 -38.41 7.34 28.14
CA PRO A 80 -38.86 6.86 26.84
C PRO A 80 -38.40 7.76 25.68
N ALA A 81 -38.06 9.03 25.93
CA ALA A 81 -37.50 9.91 24.92
C ALA A 81 -36.06 9.48 24.56
N GLN A 82 -35.25 9.10 25.55
CA GLN A 82 -33.88 8.64 25.35
C GLN A 82 -33.81 7.27 24.67
N ALA A 83 -34.69 6.33 25.06
CA ALA A 83 -34.75 5.00 24.45
C ALA A 83 -35.03 5.07 22.93
N LYS A 84 -35.88 6.01 22.49
CA LYS A 84 -36.23 6.21 21.08
C LYS A 84 -35.06 6.80 20.28
N ILE A 85 -34.29 7.71 20.88
CA ILE A 85 -33.09 8.30 20.27
C ILE A 85 -32.01 7.24 20.11
N ILE A 86 -31.76 6.43 21.14
CA ILE A 86 -30.72 5.40 21.10
C ILE A 86 -31.06 4.30 20.09
N MET A 87 -32.33 3.87 20.02
CA MET A 87 -32.78 2.93 19.01
C MET A 87 -32.60 3.48 17.58
N LYS A 88 -32.98 4.75 17.34
CA LYS A 88 -32.76 5.40 16.04
C LYS A 88 -31.27 5.47 15.68
N ASN A 89 -30.41 5.83 16.63
CA ASN A 89 -28.97 5.92 16.40
C ASN A 89 -28.35 4.55 16.11
N GLY A 90 -28.81 3.50 16.79
CA GLY A 90 -28.39 2.11 16.50
C GLY A 90 -28.79 1.64 15.10
N ILE A 91 -30.02 1.95 14.67
CA ILE A 91 -30.51 1.63 13.31
C ILE A 91 -29.71 2.39 12.25
N ILE A 92 -29.43 3.67 12.48
CA ILE A 92 -28.61 4.49 11.57
C ILE A 92 -27.20 3.91 11.47
N GLY A 93 -26.59 3.52 12.59
CA GLY A 93 -25.28 2.86 12.59
C GLY A 93 -25.28 1.56 11.78
N ALA A 94 -26.28 0.70 11.97
CA ALA A 94 -26.43 -0.54 11.21
C ALA A 94 -26.62 -0.30 9.70
N LEU A 95 -27.43 0.69 9.33
CA LEU A 95 -27.65 1.07 7.93
C LEU A 95 -26.39 1.62 7.25
N ILE A 96 -25.57 2.40 7.96
CA ILE A 96 -24.31 2.92 7.44
C ILE A 96 -23.35 1.77 7.11
N ILE A 97 -23.22 0.79 8.01
CA ILE A 97 -22.32 -0.37 7.79
C ILE A 97 -22.77 -1.21 6.60
N LEU A 98 -24.08 -1.49 6.50
CA LEU A 98 -24.66 -2.20 5.35
C LEU A 98 -24.46 -1.42 4.05
N GLY A 99 -24.65 -0.09 4.07
CA GLY A 99 -24.45 0.78 2.92
C GLY A 99 -23.00 0.79 2.43
N VAL A 100 -22.03 0.82 3.35
CA VAL A 100 -20.60 0.73 3.00
C VAL A 100 -20.29 -0.58 2.28
N GLY A 101 -20.82 -1.72 2.75
CA GLY A 101 -20.67 -3.01 2.07
C GLY A 101 -21.16 -2.98 0.62
N VAL A 102 -22.35 -2.41 0.40
CA VAL A 102 -22.94 -2.27 -0.95
C VAL A 102 -22.13 -1.34 -1.85
N LEU A 103 -21.63 -0.21 -1.32
CA LEU A 103 -20.80 0.73 -2.09
C LEU A 103 -19.51 0.09 -2.58
N LEU A 104 -18.87 -0.73 -1.74
CA LEU A 104 -17.63 -1.42 -2.09
C LEU A 104 -17.85 -2.51 -3.12
N GLN A 105 -18.94 -3.27 -2.98
CA GLN A 105 -19.31 -4.31 -3.94
C GLN A 105 -19.67 -3.69 -5.31
N THR A 106 -20.30 -2.51 -5.29
CA THR A 106 -20.54 -1.70 -6.48
C THR A 106 -19.22 -1.18 -7.08
N LEU A 107 -18.30 -0.68 -6.26
CA LEU A 107 -16.98 -0.20 -6.73
C LEU A 107 -16.18 -1.31 -7.39
N GLN A 108 -16.15 -2.51 -6.80
CA GLN A 108 -15.47 -3.67 -7.38
C GLN A 108 -16.08 -4.03 -8.73
N GLY A 109 -17.41 -4.07 -8.83
CA GLY A 109 -18.08 -4.35 -10.09
C GLY A 109 -17.80 -3.31 -11.19
N VAL A 110 -17.63 -2.04 -10.82
CA VAL A 110 -17.25 -0.95 -11.72
C VAL A 110 -15.78 -1.05 -12.14
N ILE A 111 -14.86 -1.30 -11.20
CA ILE A 111 -13.41 -1.41 -11.45
C ILE A 111 -13.10 -2.65 -12.30
N SER A 112 -13.69 -3.79 -11.98
CA SER A 112 -13.57 -5.03 -12.75
C SER A 112 -14.28 -4.97 -14.11
N ARG A 113 -14.88 -3.82 -14.47
CA ARG A 113 -15.66 -3.57 -15.69
C ARG A 113 -16.84 -4.53 -15.92
N THR A 114 -17.15 -5.38 -14.93
CA THR A 114 -18.24 -6.35 -14.97
C THR A 114 -19.60 -5.65 -15.01
N PHE A 115 -19.70 -4.46 -14.41
CA PHE A 115 -20.92 -3.62 -14.46
C PHE A 115 -21.19 -2.98 -15.82
N PHE A 116 -20.15 -2.68 -16.61
CA PHE A 116 -20.31 -2.03 -17.91
C PHE A 116 -20.45 -3.01 -19.08
N GLY A 117 -20.55 -4.30 -18.79
CA GLY A 117 -20.45 -5.35 -19.80
C GLY A 117 -19.01 -5.52 -20.24
N THR A 118 -18.47 -6.71 -20.03
CA THR A 118 -17.22 -7.14 -20.64
C THR A 118 -17.32 -6.98 -22.16
N PHE A 119 -16.62 -6.01 -22.74
CA PHE A 119 -16.17 -6.14 -24.12
C PHE A 119 -15.05 -7.17 -24.08
N GLN A 120 -15.32 -8.39 -24.56
CA GLN A 120 -14.27 -9.31 -24.97
C GLN A 120 -13.36 -8.65 -26.01
#